data_AF-A0A352FAJ1-F1
#
_entry.id   AF-A0A352FAJ1-F1
#
_cell.length_a   1.000
_cell.length_b   1.000
_cell.length_c   1.000
_cell.angle_alpha   90.00
_cell.angle_beta   90.00
_cell.angle_gamma   90.00
#
_symmetry.space_group_name_H-M   'P 1'
#
loop_
_entity.id
_entity.type
_entity.pdbx_description
1 polymer ?
#
loop_
_entity_poly.entity_id
_entity_poly.type
_entity_poly.pdbx_seq_one_letter_code
_entity_poly.pdbx_strand_id
1 'polypeptide(L)'
;MVKESSMEFRRSVIFAAFGAEERGMTGSWYFANRAFAPVNDISLMINLDMVGRAAGRQNVSAYTVLPHAQLVTMLKDVADMPLMITPTIRTTDYFPSDHRVFATMGIPVVLFTTLLHRDYHTVRDTPEKLNYNVMEDLAHFTYNLVKVAANTQKPLEKTVFADQDDVPEDDPEMVYSQNEVDRRAIYDKGDERVFLTKWVYHYLKYPAEAINEGIQGRVIVDFIIEKDGVVTNVTINKSADQLLDDEAVRVIKASPKWKAAMIGGKPVRSKISLPVEFRLKR
;
A
#
# COMPACT_ATOMS: atom_id res chain seq x y z
N MET A 1 -4.92 -30.85 -2.76
CA MET A 1 -4.67 -30.42 -1.37
C MET A 1 -5.91 -29.81 -0.71
N VAL A 2 -6.24 -28.51 -0.85
CA VAL A 2 -7.33 -27.90 -0.04
C VAL A 2 -8.72 -28.52 -0.25
N LYS A 3 -9.11 -28.79 -1.51
CA LYS A 3 -10.40 -29.43 -1.82
C LYS A 3 -10.50 -30.86 -1.28
N GLU A 4 -9.39 -31.61 -1.35
CA GLU A 4 -9.30 -33.00 -0.87
C GLU A 4 -9.30 -33.06 0.66
N SER A 5 -8.74 -32.05 1.33
CA SER A 5 -8.68 -31.91 2.78
C SER A 5 -9.78 -31.01 3.35
N SER A 6 -10.89 -30.80 2.62
CA SER A 6 -11.94 -29.85 3.03
C SER A 6 -12.56 -30.15 4.40
N MET A 7 -12.62 -31.42 4.81
CA MET A 7 -13.05 -31.82 6.16
C MET A 7 -12.04 -31.48 7.27
N GLU A 8 -10.81 -31.08 6.93
CA GLU A 8 -9.77 -30.69 7.89
C GLU A 8 -9.80 -29.19 8.25
N PHE A 9 -10.67 -28.38 7.64
CA PHE A 9 -10.76 -26.95 7.93
C PHE A 9 -12.05 -26.61 8.67
N ARG A 10 -11.92 -25.98 9.84
CA ARG A 10 -13.07 -25.48 10.62
C ARG A 10 -13.63 -24.15 10.11
N ARG A 11 -12.91 -23.48 9.20
CA ARG A 11 -13.33 -22.22 8.55
C ARG A 11 -13.22 -22.34 7.03
N SER A 12 -14.05 -21.57 6.34
CA SER A 12 -13.99 -21.44 4.88
C SER A 12 -12.65 -20.88 4.42
N VAL A 13 -12.10 -21.45 3.35
CA VAL A 13 -10.89 -20.96 2.68
C VAL A 13 -11.29 -20.48 1.29
N ILE A 14 -10.93 -19.23 0.97
CA ILE A 14 -11.25 -18.59 -0.32
C ILE A 14 -9.94 -18.39 -1.08
N PHE A 15 -9.89 -18.88 -2.32
CA PHE A 15 -8.85 -18.52 -3.27
C PHE A 15 -9.38 -17.41 -4.18
N ALA A 16 -8.63 -16.33 -4.28
CA ALA A 16 -8.98 -15.19 -5.13
C ALA A 16 -7.80 -14.85 -6.04
N ALA A 17 -8.09 -14.61 -7.31
CA ALA A 17 -7.16 -14.05 -8.28
C ALA A 17 -7.72 -12.69 -8.69
N PHE A 18 -7.16 -11.61 -8.14
CA PHE A 18 -7.66 -10.26 -8.37
C PHE A 18 -7.20 -9.74 -9.73
N GLY A 19 -8.13 -9.13 -10.47
CA GLY A 19 -7.81 -8.41 -11.70
C GLY A 19 -7.41 -6.97 -11.42
N ALA A 20 -6.64 -6.37 -12.34
CA ALA A 20 -6.32 -4.94 -12.32
C ALA A 20 -5.65 -4.44 -11.02
N GLU A 21 -4.80 -5.27 -10.41
CA GLU A 21 -3.94 -4.87 -9.29
C GLU A 21 -3.05 -3.68 -9.69
N GLU A 22 -2.39 -3.78 -10.84
CA GLU A 22 -1.52 -2.74 -11.42
C GLU A 22 -2.26 -1.42 -11.78
N ARG A 23 -3.58 -1.39 -11.59
CA ARG A 23 -4.42 -0.18 -11.67
C ARG A 23 -4.93 0.21 -10.29
N GLY A 24 -4.06 0.11 -9.28
CA GLY A 24 -4.34 0.52 -7.91
C GLY A 24 -5.27 -0.43 -7.17
N MET A 25 -5.04 -1.75 -7.26
CA MET A 25 -5.75 -2.78 -6.50
C MET A 25 -7.27 -2.79 -6.75
N THR A 26 -7.70 -2.37 -7.95
CA THR A 26 -9.13 -2.16 -8.25
C THR A 26 -9.95 -3.45 -8.09
N GLY A 27 -9.40 -4.60 -8.45
CA GLY A 27 -10.09 -5.89 -8.33
C GLY A 27 -10.31 -6.34 -6.89
N SER A 28 -9.28 -6.27 -6.03
CA SER A 28 -9.43 -6.58 -4.61
C SER A 28 -10.30 -5.56 -3.89
N TRP A 29 -10.19 -4.27 -4.25
CA TRP A 29 -11.11 -3.24 -3.76
C TRP A 29 -12.56 -3.54 -4.12
N TYR A 30 -12.84 -3.90 -5.38
CA TYR A 30 -14.20 -4.25 -5.80
C TYR A 30 -14.70 -5.51 -5.08
N PHE A 31 -13.85 -6.53 -4.96
CA PHE A 31 -14.19 -7.73 -4.20
C PHE A 31 -14.60 -7.39 -2.78
N ALA A 32 -13.74 -6.68 -2.05
CA ALA A 32 -13.91 -6.37 -0.63
C ALA A 32 -15.07 -5.40 -0.37
N ASN A 33 -15.29 -4.41 -1.24
CA ASN A 33 -16.28 -3.35 -1.00
C ASN A 33 -17.63 -3.58 -1.68
N ARG A 34 -17.72 -4.47 -2.68
CA ARG A 34 -18.91 -4.59 -3.54
C ARG A 34 -19.37 -6.01 -3.80
N ALA A 35 -18.46 -6.96 -4.02
CA ALA A 35 -18.82 -8.30 -4.49
C ALA A 35 -18.99 -9.31 -3.35
N PHE A 36 -18.21 -9.19 -2.27
CA PHE A 36 -18.17 -10.15 -1.20
C PHE A 36 -18.75 -9.55 0.09
N ALA A 37 -20.05 -9.74 0.29
CA ALA A 37 -20.79 -9.17 1.41
C ALA A 37 -20.20 -9.47 2.81
N PRO A 38 -19.70 -10.69 3.12
CA PRO A 38 -19.17 -10.99 4.46
C PRO A 38 -17.67 -10.66 4.58
N VAL A 39 -17.19 -9.59 3.94
CA VAL A 39 -15.77 -9.18 4.01
C VAL A 39 -15.28 -8.99 5.45
N ASN A 40 -16.16 -8.52 6.34
CA ASN A 40 -15.83 -8.29 7.75
C ASN A 40 -15.60 -9.56 8.56
N ASP A 41 -16.02 -10.73 8.04
CA ASP A 41 -15.83 -12.04 8.67
C ASP A 41 -14.51 -12.71 8.25
N ILE A 42 -13.74 -12.08 7.36
CA ILE A 42 -12.42 -12.57 6.96
C ILE A 42 -11.46 -12.43 8.14
N SER A 43 -10.96 -13.57 8.64
CA SER A 43 -10.03 -13.62 9.77
C SER A 43 -8.57 -13.35 9.41
N LEU A 44 -8.18 -13.62 8.16
CA LEU A 44 -6.80 -13.50 7.68
C LEU A 44 -6.82 -13.41 6.16
N MET A 45 -6.05 -12.48 5.62
CA MET A 45 -5.76 -12.42 4.18
C MET A 45 -4.29 -12.74 3.94
N ILE A 46 -4.03 -13.75 3.10
CA ILE A 46 -2.68 -14.12 2.68
C ILE A 46 -2.51 -13.69 1.23
N ASN A 47 -1.52 -12.86 0.97
CA ASN A 47 -1.21 -12.35 -0.36
C ASN A 47 0.12 -12.92 -0.85
N LEU A 48 0.13 -13.38 -2.10
CA LEU A 48 1.33 -13.92 -2.75
C LEU A 48 1.66 -13.01 -3.93
N ASP A 49 2.73 -12.24 -3.82
CA ASP A 49 3.12 -11.30 -4.88
C ASP A 49 4.64 -11.33 -5.12
N MET A 50 5.03 -11.57 -6.38
CA MET A 50 6.41 -11.84 -6.80
C MET A 50 7.10 -12.90 -5.94
N VAL A 51 6.58 -14.14 -5.95
CA VAL A 51 7.05 -15.23 -5.08
C VAL A 51 8.12 -16.14 -5.70
N GLY A 52 8.54 -15.86 -6.94
CA GLY A 52 9.36 -16.81 -7.71
C GLY A 52 10.82 -16.41 -7.96
N ARG A 53 11.29 -15.25 -7.49
CA ARG A 53 12.62 -14.72 -7.85
C ARG A 53 13.66 -14.84 -6.73
N ALA A 54 13.39 -15.65 -5.72
CA ALA A 54 14.32 -15.91 -4.63
C ALA A 54 15.61 -16.59 -5.10
N ALA A 55 16.75 -16.05 -4.66
CA ALA A 55 18.06 -16.68 -4.85
C ALA A 55 18.19 -18.01 -4.08
N GLY A 56 17.47 -18.15 -2.97
CA GLY A 56 17.37 -19.37 -2.18
C GLY A 56 16.29 -19.29 -1.11
N ARG A 57 16.14 -20.36 -0.32
CA ARG A 57 15.10 -20.51 0.72
C ARG A 57 15.06 -19.36 1.75
N GLN A 58 16.22 -18.78 2.05
CA GLN A 58 16.35 -17.68 3.03
C GLN A 58 15.89 -16.32 2.48
N ASN A 59 15.56 -16.23 1.18
CA ASN A 59 15.20 -14.99 0.49
C ASN A 59 13.69 -14.82 0.29
N VAL A 60 12.88 -15.49 1.12
CA VAL A 60 11.44 -15.27 1.20
C VAL A 60 11.15 -14.34 2.37
N SER A 61 10.32 -13.32 2.16
CA SER A 61 9.91 -12.38 3.20
C SER A 61 8.40 -12.46 3.43
N ALA A 62 7.98 -12.24 4.67
CA ALA A 62 6.59 -12.15 5.10
C ALA A 62 6.35 -10.79 5.75
N TYR A 63 5.45 -9.98 5.18
CA TYR A 63 5.14 -8.63 5.64
C TYR A 63 3.71 -8.56 6.18
N THR A 64 3.54 -8.17 7.44
CA THR A 64 2.20 -8.10 8.06
C THR A 64 1.56 -6.72 8.02
N VAL A 65 2.17 -5.76 7.32
CA VAL A 65 1.82 -4.31 7.28
C VAL A 65 1.96 -3.61 8.62
N LEU A 66 1.32 -4.15 9.66
CA LEU A 66 1.36 -3.70 11.05
C LEU A 66 1.86 -4.81 11.98
N PRO A 67 2.36 -4.48 13.18
CA PRO A 67 2.61 -5.48 14.22
C PRO A 67 1.33 -6.24 14.60
N HIS A 68 1.38 -7.57 14.51
CA HIS A 68 0.28 -8.44 14.93
C HIS A 68 0.83 -9.67 15.64
N ALA A 69 0.77 -9.69 16.97
CA ALA A 69 1.41 -10.72 17.78
C ALA A 69 0.91 -12.14 17.44
N GLN A 70 -0.41 -12.37 17.39
CA GLN A 70 -0.99 -13.68 17.08
C GLN A 70 -0.56 -14.20 15.70
N LEU A 71 -0.56 -13.33 14.68
CA LEU A 71 -0.12 -13.71 13.32
C LEU A 71 1.40 -13.97 13.27
N VAL A 72 2.22 -13.15 13.92
CA VAL A 72 3.67 -13.35 13.99
C VAL A 72 4.01 -14.66 14.69
N THR A 73 3.34 -14.99 15.80
CA THR A 73 3.49 -16.28 16.47
C THR A 73 3.10 -17.42 15.55
N MET A 74 1.96 -17.32 14.86
CA MET A 74 1.51 -18.35 13.92
C MET A 74 2.52 -18.57 12.78
N LEU A 75 3.11 -17.50 12.24
CA LEU A 75 4.15 -17.58 11.21
C LEU A 75 5.41 -18.29 11.73
N LYS A 76 5.82 -18.02 12.97
CA LYS A 76 6.96 -18.68 13.61
C LYS A 76 6.68 -20.16 13.88
N ASP A 77 5.51 -20.49 14.41
CA ASP A 77 5.11 -21.87 14.69
C ASP A 77 5.11 -22.73 13.42
N VAL A 78 4.67 -22.17 12.29
CA VAL A 78 4.74 -22.84 10.99
C VAL A 78 6.19 -22.94 10.51
N ALA A 79 7.02 -21.91 10.69
CA ALA A 79 8.44 -21.95 10.32
C ALA A 79 9.26 -22.96 11.12
N ASP A 80 8.85 -23.26 12.35
CA ASP A 80 9.49 -24.26 13.22
C ASP A 80 9.07 -25.70 12.88
N MET A 81 8.08 -25.91 12.00
CA MET A 81 7.71 -27.24 11.53
C MET A 81 8.84 -27.88 10.71
N PRO A 82 9.00 -29.22 10.75
CA PRO A 82 10.05 -29.90 10.00
C PRO A 82 10.00 -29.60 8.50
N LEU A 83 11.17 -29.34 7.92
CA LEU A 83 11.36 -29.12 6.48
C LEU A 83 10.67 -27.87 5.92
N MET A 84 10.20 -26.95 6.77
CA MET A 84 9.66 -25.67 6.32
C MET A 84 10.77 -24.67 6.00
N ILE A 85 10.47 -23.73 5.10
CA ILE A 85 11.26 -22.51 4.95
C ILE A 85 11.01 -21.58 6.13
N THR A 86 11.95 -20.67 6.36
CA THR A 86 11.86 -19.64 7.39
C THR A 86 11.80 -18.26 6.74
N PRO A 87 10.61 -17.76 6.38
CA PRO A 87 10.48 -16.42 5.84
C PRO A 87 11.01 -15.37 6.82
N THR A 88 11.67 -14.33 6.31
CA THR A 88 12.03 -13.16 7.12
C THR A 88 10.75 -12.38 7.43
N ILE A 89 10.29 -12.45 8.68
CA ILE A 89 9.07 -11.77 9.12
C ILE A 89 9.37 -10.30 9.40
N ARG A 90 8.54 -9.41 8.84
CA ARG A 90 8.61 -7.96 9.03
C ARG A 90 7.22 -7.43 9.35
N THR A 91 7.11 -6.60 10.38
CA THR A 91 5.84 -6.00 10.83
C THR A 91 5.57 -4.64 10.20
N THR A 92 6.07 -4.46 8.97
CA THR A 92 5.93 -3.23 8.19
C THR A 92 5.29 -3.57 6.86
N ASP A 93 4.87 -2.54 6.14
CA ASP A 93 4.56 -2.64 4.73
C ASP A 93 5.85 -2.68 3.89
N TYR A 94 5.77 -3.14 2.64
CA TYR A 94 6.90 -3.17 1.70
C TYR A 94 6.58 -2.47 0.38
N PHE A 95 5.59 -2.97 -0.37
CA PHE A 95 5.10 -2.32 -1.59
C PHE A 95 3.57 -2.50 -1.71
N PRO A 96 2.88 -1.61 -2.46
CA PRO A 96 1.44 -1.75 -2.69
C PRO A 96 1.09 -3.04 -3.43
N SER A 97 0.14 -3.80 -2.88
CA SER A 97 -0.47 -4.96 -3.50
C SER A 97 -1.81 -5.25 -2.79
N ASP A 98 -2.60 -6.20 -3.28
CA ASP A 98 -4.01 -6.42 -2.90
C ASP A 98 -4.25 -6.54 -1.37
N HIS A 99 -3.28 -7.05 -0.61
CA HIS A 99 -3.35 -7.10 0.85
C HIS A 99 -3.65 -5.75 1.53
N ARG A 100 -3.23 -4.62 0.95
CA ARG A 100 -3.46 -3.30 1.55
C ARG A 100 -4.94 -2.97 1.67
N VAL A 101 -5.76 -3.39 0.70
CA VAL A 101 -7.22 -3.20 0.76
C VAL A 101 -7.80 -3.86 2.02
N PHE A 102 -7.40 -5.10 2.30
CA PHE A 102 -7.87 -5.82 3.48
C PHE A 102 -7.28 -5.26 4.77
N ALA A 103 -6.01 -4.85 4.76
CA ALA A 103 -5.37 -4.19 5.89
C ALA A 103 -6.15 -2.92 6.30
N THR A 104 -6.58 -2.08 5.33
CA THR A 104 -7.39 -0.87 5.61
C THR A 104 -8.74 -1.16 6.26
N MET A 105 -9.23 -2.40 6.18
CA MET A 105 -10.47 -2.87 6.83
C MET A 105 -10.22 -3.51 8.21
N GLY A 106 -8.98 -3.40 8.71
CA GLY A 106 -8.51 -4.02 9.95
C GLY A 106 -8.34 -5.53 9.85
N ILE A 107 -8.44 -6.13 8.66
CA ILE A 107 -8.26 -7.57 8.50
C ILE A 107 -6.76 -7.87 8.62
N PRO A 108 -6.34 -8.83 9.48
CA PRO A 108 -4.97 -9.29 9.53
C PRO A 108 -4.48 -9.73 8.16
N VAL A 109 -3.31 -9.25 7.74
CA VAL A 109 -2.74 -9.62 6.45
C VAL A 109 -1.32 -10.13 6.56
N VAL A 110 -0.92 -10.98 5.63
CA VAL A 110 0.49 -11.28 5.36
C VAL A 110 0.75 -11.30 3.86
N LEU A 111 1.71 -10.49 3.41
CA LEU A 111 2.28 -10.54 2.07
C LEU A 111 3.52 -11.44 2.09
N PHE A 112 3.51 -12.51 1.30
CA PHE A 112 4.72 -13.25 0.95
C PHE A 112 5.29 -12.74 -0.37
N THR A 113 6.60 -12.46 -0.37
CA THR A 113 7.31 -11.98 -1.56
C THR A 113 8.77 -12.38 -1.54
N THR A 114 9.36 -12.45 -2.74
CA THR A 114 10.81 -12.60 -2.96
C THR A 114 11.48 -11.28 -3.34
N LEU A 115 10.78 -10.17 -3.05
CA LEU A 115 11.18 -8.77 -3.27
C LEU A 115 11.12 -8.33 -4.74
N LEU A 116 11.25 -7.02 -4.96
CA LEU A 116 11.31 -6.43 -6.29
C LEU A 116 12.57 -6.89 -7.03
N HIS A 117 12.45 -7.06 -8.35
CA HIS A 117 13.54 -7.43 -9.23
C HIS A 117 13.59 -6.55 -10.47
N ARG A 118 14.78 -6.45 -11.08
CA ARG A 118 15.05 -5.57 -12.25
C ARG A 118 14.17 -5.80 -13.48
N ASP A 119 13.59 -7.00 -13.59
CA ASP A 119 12.76 -7.38 -14.75
C ASP A 119 11.27 -7.07 -14.51
N TYR A 120 10.86 -6.70 -13.30
CA TYR A 120 9.47 -6.38 -12.95
C TYR A 120 8.94 -5.23 -13.84
N HIS A 121 7.67 -5.33 -14.25
CA HIS A 121 7.04 -4.45 -15.25
C HIS A 121 7.71 -4.42 -16.63
N THR A 122 8.45 -5.48 -17.00
CA THR A 122 9.06 -5.59 -18.33
C THR A 122 8.72 -6.91 -18.99
N VAL A 123 8.82 -6.95 -20.32
CA VAL A 123 8.71 -8.18 -21.14
C VAL A 123 9.79 -9.22 -20.82
N ARG A 124 10.79 -8.87 -20.01
CA ARG A 124 11.85 -9.79 -19.59
C ARG A 124 11.47 -10.57 -18.33
N ASP A 125 10.32 -10.31 -17.72
CA ASP A 125 9.83 -11.13 -16.62
C ASP A 125 9.23 -12.43 -17.17
N THR A 126 10.08 -13.45 -17.28
CA THR A 126 9.76 -14.71 -17.96
C THR A 126 9.89 -15.90 -17.03
N PRO A 127 9.08 -16.97 -17.23
CA PRO A 127 9.02 -18.11 -16.32
C PRO A 127 10.32 -18.89 -16.15
N GLU A 128 11.27 -18.78 -17.08
CA GLU A 128 12.59 -19.47 -17.00
C GLU A 128 13.49 -18.89 -15.91
N LYS A 129 13.16 -17.68 -15.43
CA LYS A 129 13.91 -17.01 -14.36
C LYS A 129 13.37 -17.33 -12.96
N LEU A 130 12.30 -18.13 -12.88
CA LEU A 130 11.67 -18.49 -11.62
C LEU A 130 12.39 -19.65 -10.94
N ASN A 131 12.48 -19.57 -9.62
CA ASN A 131 12.96 -20.64 -8.76
C ASN A 131 11.79 -21.47 -8.25
N TYR A 132 11.40 -22.48 -9.05
CA TYR A 132 10.26 -23.34 -8.76
C TYR A 132 10.40 -24.12 -7.45
N ASN A 133 11.62 -24.50 -7.05
CA ASN A 133 11.84 -25.21 -5.79
C ASN A 133 11.46 -24.33 -4.58
N VAL A 134 11.85 -23.05 -4.60
CA VAL A 134 11.46 -22.11 -3.53
C VAL A 134 9.96 -21.80 -3.58
N MET A 135 9.37 -21.74 -4.77
CA MET A 135 7.91 -21.58 -4.90
C MET A 135 7.14 -22.77 -4.33
N GLU A 136 7.61 -24.00 -4.55
CA GLU A 136 7.04 -25.21 -3.97
C GLU A 136 7.16 -25.19 -2.43
N ASP A 137 8.35 -24.87 -1.91
CA ASP A 137 8.57 -24.75 -0.47
C ASP A 137 7.64 -23.68 0.17
N LEU A 138 7.47 -22.53 -0.49
CA LEU A 138 6.55 -21.47 -0.05
C LEU A 138 5.08 -21.89 -0.19
N ALA A 139 4.72 -22.67 -1.19
CA ALA A 139 3.38 -23.23 -1.31
C ALA A 139 3.07 -24.18 -0.14
N HIS A 140 4.02 -25.02 0.26
CA HIS A 140 3.91 -25.88 1.45
C HIS A 140 3.77 -25.05 2.74
N PHE A 141 4.60 -24.01 2.90
CA PHE A 141 4.51 -23.09 4.03
C PHE A 141 3.13 -22.42 4.09
N THR A 142 2.67 -21.88 2.97
CA THR A 142 1.38 -21.19 2.87
C THR A 142 0.21 -22.13 3.15
N TYR A 143 0.28 -23.38 2.68
CA TYR A 143 -0.71 -24.41 2.99
C TYR A 143 -0.79 -24.71 4.49
N ASN A 144 0.36 -24.89 5.15
CA ASN A 144 0.41 -25.14 6.59
C ASN A 144 -0.09 -23.92 7.39
N LEU A 145 0.24 -22.71 6.95
CA LEU A 145 -0.31 -21.48 7.54
C LEU A 145 -1.83 -21.41 7.42
N VAL A 146 -2.39 -21.69 6.24
CA VAL A 146 -3.85 -21.79 6.04
C VAL A 146 -4.44 -22.85 6.97
N LYS A 147 -3.81 -24.01 7.10
CA LYS A 147 -4.27 -25.09 7.98
C LYS A 147 -4.28 -24.69 9.45
N VAL A 148 -3.25 -24.01 9.94
CA VAL A 148 -3.21 -23.50 11.32
C VAL A 148 -4.28 -22.42 11.50
N ALA A 149 -4.32 -21.40 10.63
CA ALA A 149 -5.26 -20.29 10.71
C ALA A 149 -6.74 -20.73 10.67
N ALA A 150 -7.08 -21.65 9.75
CA ALA A 150 -8.44 -22.15 9.60
C ALA A 150 -8.90 -23.00 10.79
N ASN A 151 -7.98 -23.52 11.61
CA ASN A 151 -8.27 -24.41 12.73
C ASN A 151 -8.06 -23.78 14.12
N THR A 152 -7.64 -22.52 14.20
CA THR A 152 -7.57 -21.80 15.50
C THR A 152 -8.95 -21.76 16.17
N GLN A 153 -9.00 -21.79 17.50
CA GLN A 153 -10.28 -21.77 18.22
C GLN A 153 -11.04 -20.46 18.00
N LYS A 154 -10.33 -19.33 17.99
CA LYS A 154 -10.87 -18.00 17.70
C LYS A 154 -10.24 -17.42 16.44
N PRO A 155 -10.98 -16.62 15.64
CA PRO A 155 -10.39 -15.79 14.59
C PRO A 155 -9.27 -14.92 15.16
N LEU A 156 -8.31 -14.57 14.32
CA LEU A 156 -7.33 -13.55 14.66
C LEU A 156 -8.03 -12.23 14.97
N GLU A 157 -7.53 -11.51 15.96
CA GLU A 157 -8.00 -10.17 16.27
C GLU A 157 -7.70 -9.23 15.11
N LYS A 158 -8.65 -8.35 14.80
CA LYS A 158 -8.44 -7.37 13.73
C LYS A 158 -7.21 -6.51 14.06
N THR A 159 -6.37 -6.30 13.05
CA THR A 159 -5.27 -5.34 13.16
C THR A 159 -5.87 -3.95 13.25
N VAL A 160 -5.75 -3.38 14.43
CA VAL A 160 -5.97 -1.96 14.65
C VAL A 160 -4.71 -1.28 14.12
N PHE A 161 -4.81 -0.46 13.06
CA PHE A 161 -3.80 0.61 12.90
C PHE A 161 -3.79 1.31 14.23
N ALA A 162 -2.65 1.31 14.94
CA ALA A 162 -2.56 1.87 16.28
C ALA A 162 -3.44 3.14 16.34
N ASP A 163 -4.52 2.97 17.10
CA ASP A 163 -5.71 3.80 17.31
C ASP A 163 -6.88 3.72 16.29
N GLN A 164 -7.74 2.70 16.48
CA GLN A 164 -9.20 2.74 16.23
C GLN A 164 -10.04 2.14 17.38
N ASP A 165 -9.46 1.95 18.58
CA ASP A 165 -10.24 1.74 19.82
C ASP A 165 -10.28 2.99 20.71
N ASP A 166 -9.47 4.01 20.39
CA ASP A 166 -9.84 5.40 20.57
C ASP A 166 -10.37 5.87 19.21
N VAL A 167 -11.68 5.81 19.01
CA VAL A 167 -12.32 6.90 18.27
C VAL A 167 -12.51 7.97 19.34
N PRO A 168 -11.65 9.01 19.44
CA PRO A 168 -12.21 10.28 19.84
C PRO A 168 -13.31 10.52 18.81
N GLU A 169 -14.54 10.43 19.29
CA GLU A 169 -15.66 11.11 18.68
C GLU A 169 -15.13 12.53 18.36
N ASP A 170 -14.93 12.82 17.07
CA ASP A 170 -14.27 14.03 16.57
C ASP A 170 -12.83 14.30 17.07
N ASP A 171 -11.81 13.54 16.64
CA ASP A 171 -10.46 14.16 16.54
C ASP A 171 -10.43 15.06 15.30
N PRO A 172 -10.44 16.41 15.46
CA PRO A 172 -10.44 17.30 14.33
C PRO A 172 -9.13 17.24 13.52
N GLU A 173 -8.04 16.69 14.08
CA GLU A 173 -6.70 16.73 13.51
C GLU A 173 -6.30 15.49 12.70
N MET A 174 -7.08 14.41 12.68
CA MET A 174 -6.71 13.20 11.92
C MET A 174 -6.57 13.47 10.41
N VAL A 175 -5.50 12.93 9.80
CA VAL A 175 -5.14 13.14 8.38
C VAL A 175 -5.14 11.82 7.62
N TYR A 176 -5.97 11.71 6.59
CA TYR A 176 -6.16 10.49 5.81
C TYR A 176 -5.36 10.51 4.50
N SER A 177 -4.95 9.35 4.01
CA SER A 177 -4.48 9.19 2.63
C SER A 177 -5.64 9.31 1.64
N GLN A 178 -5.38 9.73 0.40
CA GLN A 178 -6.40 9.77 -0.66
C GLN A 178 -7.02 8.40 -0.98
N ASN A 179 -6.40 7.29 -0.56
CA ASN A 179 -6.94 5.94 -0.76
C ASN A 179 -7.81 5.46 0.42
N GLU A 180 -7.83 6.20 1.53
CA GLU A 180 -8.57 5.86 2.75
C GLU A 180 -9.90 6.63 2.87
N VAL A 181 -10.24 7.42 1.85
CA VAL A 181 -11.40 8.32 1.84
C VAL A 181 -12.45 7.87 0.82
N ASP A 182 -13.73 8.05 1.14
CA ASP A 182 -14.85 7.71 0.23
C ASP A 182 -14.83 8.58 -1.03
N ARG A 183 -14.47 9.86 -0.87
CA ARG A 183 -14.28 10.81 -1.97
C ARG A 183 -12.98 11.56 -1.76
N ARG A 184 -12.12 11.54 -2.78
CA ARG A 184 -10.83 12.23 -2.78
C ARG A 184 -10.99 13.75 -2.76
N ALA A 185 -9.94 14.44 -2.33
CA ALA A 185 -9.85 15.88 -2.51
C ALA A 185 -9.74 16.22 -4.01
N ILE A 186 -10.43 17.29 -4.43
CA ILE A 186 -10.56 17.65 -5.85
C ILE A 186 -10.11 19.10 -6.06
N TYR A 187 -9.24 19.32 -7.03
CA TYR A 187 -8.80 20.62 -7.49
C TYR A 187 -9.46 20.99 -8.82
N ASP A 188 -10.17 22.12 -8.90
CA ASP A 188 -10.81 22.61 -10.14
C ASP A 188 -11.55 21.51 -10.94
N LYS A 189 -12.39 20.73 -10.24
CA LYS A 189 -13.16 19.58 -10.77
C LYS A 189 -12.29 18.41 -11.28
N GLY A 190 -11.01 18.40 -10.98
CA GLY A 190 -10.05 17.36 -11.33
C GLY A 190 -9.23 16.85 -10.15
N ASP A 191 -8.32 15.93 -10.47
CA ASP A 191 -7.44 15.25 -9.53
C ASP A 191 -6.09 16.00 -9.37
N GLU A 192 -5.12 15.34 -8.74
CA GLU A 192 -3.77 15.88 -8.52
C GLU A 192 -3.05 16.17 -9.83
N ARG A 193 -3.38 15.46 -10.92
CA ARG A 193 -2.81 15.72 -12.25
C ARG A 193 -3.33 17.03 -12.83
N VAL A 194 -4.62 17.35 -12.63
CA VAL A 194 -5.17 18.65 -13.02
C VAL A 194 -4.52 19.76 -12.22
N PHE A 195 -4.31 19.58 -10.92
CA PHE A 195 -3.56 20.53 -10.10
C PHE A 195 -2.13 20.74 -10.61
N LEU A 196 -1.41 19.65 -10.85
CA LEU A 196 -0.03 19.70 -11.34
C LEU A 196 0.09 20.47 -12.67
N THR A 197 -0.82 20.21 -13.60
CA THR A 197 -0.76 20.78 -14.95
C THR A 197 -1.31 22.21 -15.04
N LYS A 198 -2.44 22.50 -14.38
CA LYS A 198 -3.11 23.80 -14.48
C LYS A 198 -2.65 24.82 -13.46
N TRP A 199 -2.14 24.37 -12.31
CA TRP A 199 -1.66 25.27 -11.27
C TRP A 199 -0.14 25.23 -11.18
N VAL A 200 0.42 24.09 -10.80
CA VAL A 200 1.84 23.99 -10.46
C VAL A 200 2.68 24.44 -11.65
N TYR A 201 2.58 23.77 -12.81
CA TYR A 201 3.38 24.15 -13.97
C TYR A 201 3.01 25.49 -14.61
N HIS A 202 1.82 26.04 -14.32
CA HIS A 202 1.44 27.36 -14.80
C HIS A 202 2.12 28.47 -14.00
N TYR A 203 2.24 28.30 -12.69
CA TYR A 203 2.79 29.31 -11.78
C TYR A 203 4.21 29.00 -11.28
N LEU A 204 4.79 27.88 -11.72
CA LEU A 204 6.16 27.49 -11.42
C LEU A 204 7.14 28.40 -12.16
N LYS A 205 8.13 28.88 -11.41
CA LYS A 205 9.22 29.75 -11.84
C LYS A 205 10.52 29.03 -11.60
N TYR A 206 11.15 28.59 -12.68
CA TYR A 206 12.44 27.94 -12.58
C TYR A 206 13.48 28.93 -12.00
N PRO A 207 14.16 28.60 -10.88
CA PRO A 207 15.15 29.51 -10.28
C PRO A 207 16.28 29.83 -11.25
N ALA A 208 16.72 31.09 -11.30
CA ALA A 208 17.73 31.54 -12.25
C ALA A 208 19.09 30.88 -12.01
N GLU A 209 19.49 30.66 -10.75
CA GLU A 209 20.70 29.91 -10.43
C GLU A 209 20.61 28.46 -10.92
N ALA A 210 19.46 27.81 -10.71
CA ALA A 210 19.24 26.43 -11.15
C ALA A 210 19.28 26.30 -12.70
N ILE A 211 18.88 27.34 -13.43
CA ILE A 211 19.04 27.40 -14.89
C ILE A 211 20.53 27.51 -15.26
N ASN A 212 21.25 28.46 -14.64
CA ASN A 212 22.66 28.73 -14.95
C ASN A 212 23.55 27.51 -14.65
N GLU A 213 23.23 26.76 -13.61
CA GLU A 213 23.94 25.56 -13.19
C GLU A 213 23.46 24.28 -13.88
N GLY A 214 22.40 24.37 -14.70
CA GLY A 214 21.85 23.23 -15.43
C GLY A 214 21.16 22.19 -14.52
N ILE A 215 20.76 22.59 -13.31
CA ILE A 215 20.13 21.73 -12.31
C ILE A 215 18.73 21.33 -12.79
N GLN A 216 18.43 20.03 -12.82
CA GLN A 216 17.15 19.45 -13.22
C GLN A 216 16.81 18.26 -12.31
N GLY A 217 15.54 17.90 -12.21
CA GLY A 217 15.16 16.73 -11.43
C GLY A 217 13.70 16.66 -11.06
N ARG A 218 13.38 15.69 -10.20
CA ARG A 218 12.03 15.46 -9.70
C ARG A 218 12.02 15.62 -8.19
N VAL A 219 11.25 16.59 -7.71
CA VAL A 219 10.98 16.84 -6.29
C VAL A 219 9.66 16.17 -5.94
N ILE A 220 9.59 15.42 -4.84
CA ILE A 220 8.34 14.88 -4.30
C ILE A 220 7.95 15.73 -3.10
N VAL A 221 6.77 16.36 -3.19
CA VAL A 221 6.24 17.24 -2.15
C VAL A 221 5.01 16.61 -1.52
N ASP A 222 5.00 16.55 -0.19
CA ASP A 222 3.87 16.13 0.61
C ASP A 222 3.14 17.37 1.15
N PHE A 223 1.81 17.35 1.15
CA PHE A 223 0.99 18.42 1.75
C PHE A 223 -0.36 17.90 2.22
N ILE A 224 -1.04 18.66 3.07
CA ILE A 224 -2.36 18.35 3.60
C ILE A 224 -3.40 19.27 2.98
N ILE A 225 -4.50 18.69 2.51
CA ILE A 225 -5.74 19.40 2.23
C ILE A 225 -6.60 19.38 3.49
N GLU A 226 -6.84 20.55 4.06
CA GLU A 226 -7.69 20.73 5.23
C GLU A 226 -9.18 20.52 4.91
N LYS A 227 -10.01 20.40 5.94
CA LYS A 227 -11.47 20.23 5.81
C LYS A 227 -12.14 21.38 5.07
N ASP A 228 -11.56 22.57 5.10
CA ASP A 228 -12.02 23.76 4.38
C ASP A 228 -11.38 23.91 2.99
N GLY A 229 -10.54 22.95 2.58
CA GLY A 229 -9.86 22.92 1.30
C GLY A 229 -8.51 23.65 1.25
N VAL A 230 -8.05 24.25 2.34
CA VAL A 230 -6.75 24.95 2.37
C VAL A 230 -5.59 23.96 2.34
N VAL A 231 -4.52 24.32 1.64
CA VAL A 231 -3.26 23.56 1.64
C VAL A 231 -2.42 23.96 2.85
N THR A 232 -2.04 22.99 3.67
CA THR A 232 -1.16 23.17 4.83
C THR A 232 -0.05 22.12 4.85
N ASN A 233 0.89 22.26 5.80
CA ASN A 233 1.95 21.29 6.09
C ASN A 233 2.72 20.79 4.86
N VAL A 234 3.14 21.73 4.01
CA VAL A 234 3.90 21.45 2.78
C VAL A 234 5.33 21.10 3.15
N THR A 235 5.75 19.86 2.88
CA THR A 235 7.07 19.31 3.22
C THR A 235 7.69 18.58 2.03
N ILE A 236 9.02 18.54 1.96
CA ILE A 236 9.75 17.79 0.93
C ILE A 236 9.92 16.34 1.39
N ASN A 237 9.37 15.41 0.63
CA ASN A 237 9.53 13.97 0.84
C ASN A 237 10.81 13.45 0.16
N LYS A 238 11.05 13.92 -1.08
CA LYS A 238 12.26 13.60 -1.84
C LYS A 238 12.76 14.84 -2.55
N SER A 239 13.98 15.23 -2.20
CA SER A 239 14.69 16.35 -2.80
C SER A 239 15.38 15.94 -4.11
N ALA A 240 15.44 16.87 -5.05
CA ALA A 240 16.36 16.80 -6.19
C ALA A 240 17.50 17.82 -6.05
N ASP A 241 17.17 19.03 -5.61
CA ASP A 241 18.10 20.11 -5.28
C ASP A 241 17.34 21.18 -4.47
N GLN A 242 18.03 21.88 -3.57
CA GLN A 242 17.40 22.87 -2.68
C GLN A 242 16.69 24.00 -3.44
N LEU A 243 17.24 24.46 -4.58
CA LEU A 243 16.63 25.53 -5.37
C LEU A 243 15.29 25.08 -5.96
N LEU A 244 15.20 23.82 -6.38
CA LEU A 244 13.98 23.23 -6.92
C LEU A 244 12.95 22.97 -5.82
N ASP A 245 13.42 22.53 -4.65
CA ASP A 245 12.60 22.28 -3.47
C ASP A 245 11.89 23.56 -3.02
N ASP A 246 12.64 24.67 -2.90
CA ASP A 246 12.11 25.97 -2.47
C ASP A 246 10.99 26.47 -3.40
N GLU A 247 11.21 26.33 -4.71
CA GLU A 247 10.21 26.70 -5.71
C GLU A 247 8.98 25.79 -5.67
N ALA A 248 9.17 24.48 -5.54
CA ALA A 248 8.07 23.51 -5.43
C ALA A 248 7.20 23.78 -4.19
N VAL A 249 7.84 24.09 -3.06
CA VAL A 249 7.14 24.48 -1.82
C VAL A 249 6.38 25.79 -2.01
N ARG A 250 7.00 26.80 -2.64
CA ARG A 250 6.37 28.11 -2.87
C ARG A 250 5.08 27.99 -3.70
N VAL A 251 5.13 27.26 -4.82
CA VAL A 251 3.97 27.14 -5.73
C VAL A 251 2.84 26.31 -5.13
N ILE A 252 3.16 25.27 -4.35
CA ILE A 252 2.17 24.45 -3.65
C ILE A 252 1.54 25.21 -2.49
N LYS A 253 2.30 25.97 -1.70
CA LYS A 253 1.76 26.85 -0.64
C LYS A 253 0.83 27.93 -1.19
N ALA A 254 1.05 28.37 -2.42
CA ALA A 254 0.19 29.36 -3.08
C ALA A 254 -1.13 28.79 -3.64
N SER A 255 -1.36 27.48 -3.53
CA SER A 255 -2.53 26.80 -4.07
C SER A 255 -3.86 27.42 -3.62
N PRO A 256 -4.85 27.58 -4.53
CA PRO A 256 -6.19 27.98 -4.14
C PRO A 256 -6.90 26.83 -3.44
N LYS A 257 -8.04 27.12 -2.80
CA LYS A 257 -8.79 26.12 -2.04
C LYS A 257 -9.26 24.95 -2.91
N TRP A 258 -9.10 23.75 -2.37
CA TRP A 258 -9.59 22.49 -2.92
C TRP A 258 -11.00 22.21 -2.41
N LYS A 259 -11.67 21.23 -3.04
CA LYS A 259 -12.75 20.52 -2.36
C LYS A 259 -12.10 19.44 -1.48
N ALA A 260 -12.43 19.45 -0.19
CA ALA A 260 -11.89 18.50 0.78
C ALA A 260 -12.27 17.05 0.44
N ALA A 261 -11.47 16.12 0.96
CA ALA A 261 -11.82 14.70 0.94
C ALA A 261 -12.99 14.43 1.89
N MET A 262 -13.74 13.34 1.65
CA MET A 262 -14.93 12.99 2.42
C MET A 262 -14.86 11.56 2.93
N ILE A 263 -15.26 11.35 4.19
CA ILE A 263 -15.55 10.03 4.79
C ILE A 263 -16.94 10.13 5.45
N GLY A 264 -17.82 9.18 5.17
CA GLY A 264 -19.16 9.14 5.77
C GLY A 264 -19.98 10.41 5.50
N GLY A 265 -19.70 11.11 4.40
CA GLY A 265 -20.34 12.40 4.07
C GLY A 265 -19.84 13.61 4.86
N LYS A 266 -18.83 13.48 5.72
CA LYS A 266 -18.15 14.59 6.42
C LYS A 266 -16.81 14.93 5.76
N PRO A 267 -16.42 16.22 5.67
CA PRO A 267 -15.11 16.60 5.17
C PRO A 267 -14.00 16.23 6.15
N VAL A 268 -12.91 15.67 5.64
CA VAL A 268 -11.75 15.22 6.42
C VAL A 268 -10.45 15.82 5.88
N ARG A 269 -9.43 15.92 6.74
CA ARG A 269 -8.08 16.33 6.31
C ARG A 269 -7.47 15.21 5.51
N SER A 270 -6.78 15.52 4.42
CA SER A 270 -6.18 14.47 3.58
C SER A 270 -4.80 14.81 3.07
N LYS A 271 -3.87 13.86 3.14
CA LYS A 271 -2.50 14.00 2.66
C LYS A 271 -2.42 13.70 1.16
N ILE A 272 -1.64 14.49 0.44
CA ILE A 272 -1.29 14.30 -0.98
C ILE A 272 0.22 14.31 -1.12
N SER A 273 0.74 13.41 -1.96
CA SER A 273 2.15 13.37 -2.39
C SER A 273 2.22 13.64 -3.89
N LEU A 274 2.92 14.71 -4.28
CA LEU A 274 2.94 15.20 -5.65
C LEU A 274 4.37 15.25 -6.22
N PRO A 275 4.64 14.58 -7.36
CA PRO A 275 5.93 14.69 -8.04
C PRO A 275 5.97 15.92 -8.97
N VAL A 276 6.75 16.93 -8.58
CA VAL A 276 7.01 18.13 -9.40
C VAL A 276 8.29 17.92 -10.20
N GLU A 277 8.18 18.03 -11.52
CA GLU A 277 9.30 17.78 -12.43
C GLU A 277 9.85 19.09 -13.01
N PHE A 278 11.15 19.30 -12.83
CA PHE A 278 11.90 20.44 -13.35
C PHE A 278 12.77 19.98 -14.52
N ARG A 279 12.44 20.46 -15.71
CA ARG A 279 13.19 20.20 -16.94
C ARG A 279 13.45 21.51 -17.67
N LEU A 280 14.70 21.79 -18.00
CA LEU A 280 15.03 22.90 -18.89
C LEU A 280 14.59 22.50 -20.30
N LYS A 281 13.90 23.41 -20.97
CA LYS A 281 13.61 23.23 -22.40
C LYS A 281 14.93 23.29 -23.15
N ARG A 282 15.19 22.27 -23.95
CA ARG A 282 16.23 22.33 -24.99
C ARG A 282 15.80 23.30 -26.08
#